data_AF-H6N3I1-F1
#
_entry.id   AF-H6N3I1-F1
#
_cell.length_a   1.000
_cell.length_b   1.000
_cell.length_c   1.000
_cell.angle_alpha   90.00
_cell.angle_beta   90.00
_cell.angle_gamma   90.00
#
_symmetry.space_group_name_H-M   'P 1'
#
loop_
_entity.id
_entity.type
_entity.pdbx_description
1 polymer ?
#
loop_
_entity_poly.entity_id
_entity_poly.type
_entity_poly.pdbx_seq_one_letter_code
_entity_poly.pdbx_strand_id
1 'polypeptide(L)'
;MYVIRDLGEMVAWRDGVIVNPGGTKPRTILVLLCAHAGRPVPASTLIAEVWGADAPAKTQRALESQMWRLRKALVPEGFPAVIITERAGYRLDLDEVSVDSIDFDAAGVANWAIHWPSISRP
;
A
#
# COMPACT_ATOMS: atom_id res chain seq x y z
N MET A 1 11.01 3.15 9.10
CA MET A 1 9.61 2.77 9.39
C MET A 1 8.67 3.37 8.36
N TYR A 2 7.87 2.54 7.70
CA TYR A 2 6.83 2.95 6.75
C TYR A 2 5.44 2.90 7.38
N VAL A 3 4.68 3.98 7.27
CA VAL A 3 3.28 4.05 7.75
C VAL A 3 2.38 4.49 6.60
N ILE A 4 1.35 3.72 6.27
CA ILE A 4 0.32 4.10 5.31
C ILE A 4 -0.93 4.50 6.07
N ARG A 5 -1.43 5.71 5.82
CA ARG A 5 -2.76 6.13 6.27
C ARG A 5 -3.74 6.06 5.12
N ASP A 6 -4.77 5.25 5.27
CA ASP A 6 -5.85 5.06 4.30
C ASP A 6 -7.24 5.42 4.86
N LEU A 7 -7.35 5.68 6.17
CA LEU A 7 -8.56 6.22 6.84
C LEU A 7 -8.73 7.75 6.68
N GLY A 8 -8.40 8.28 5.50
CA GLY A 8 -8.40 9.72 5.22
C GLY A 8 -7.75 10.06 3.88
N GLU A 9 -7.05 11.19 3.79
CA GLU A 9 -6.18 11.45 2.63
C GLU A 9 -5.07 10.40 2.61
N MET A 10 -4.93 9.67 1.50
CA MET A 10 -3.92 8.61 1.40
C MET A 10 -2.52 9.20 1.39
N VAL A 11 -1.82 9.01 2.51
CA VAL A 11 -0.47 9.51 2.77
C VAL A 11 0.40 8.34 3.24
N ALA A 12 1.52 8.12 2.56
CA ALA A 12 2.57 7.25 3.05
C ALA A 12 3.60 8.10 3.80
N TRP A 13 4.07 7.61 4.94
CA TRP A 13 5.16 8.21 5.71
C TRP A 13 6.34 7.25 5.67
N ARG A 14 7.53 7.80 5.42
CA ARG A 14 8.80 7.09 5.55
C ARG A 14 9.69 7.87 6.50
N ASP A 15 10.03 7.28 7.65
CA ASP A 15 10.94 7.89 8.63
C ASP A 15 10.56 9.36 8.96
N GLY A 16 9.25 9.64 9.06
CA GLY A 16 8.72 10.98 9.32
C GLY A 16 8.59 11.91 8.11
N VAL A 17 8.90 11.44 6.89
CA VAL A 17 8.75 12.20 5.64
C VAL A 17 7.50 11.73 4.89
N ILE A 18 6.67 12.70 4.46
CA ILE A 18 5.51 12.43 3.59
C ILE A 18 5.99 11.98 2.20
N VAL A 19 5.53 10.81 1.80
CA VAL A 19 5.74 10.20 0.49
C VAL A 19 4.41 10.20 -0.26
N ASN A 20 4.39 10.81 -1.43
CA ASN A 20 3.24 10.75 -2.32
C ASN A 20 3.29 9.44 -3.13
N PRO A 21 2.35 8.49 -2.96
CA PRO A 21 2.36 7.20 -3.67
C PRO A 21 2.11 7.34 -5.19
N GLY A 22 1.82 8.54 -5.68
CA GLY A 22 1.68 8.87 -7.10
C GLY A 22 0.28 9.34 -7.47
N GLY A 23 -0.08 9.18 -8.75
CA GLY A 23 -1.40 9.57 -9.26
C GLY A 23 -2.53 8.65 -8.77
N THR A 24 -3.73 8.85 -9.32
CA THR A 24 -4.94 8.11 -8.90
C THR A 24 -4.78 6.60 -8.97
N LYS A 25 -4.24 6.05 -10.06
CA LYS A 25 -4.13 4.58 -10.25
C LYS A 25 -3.15 3.89 -9.28
N PRO A 26 -1.90 4.38 -9.09
CA PRO A 26 -1.01 3.83 -8.06
C PRO A 26 -1.61 3.91 -6.65
N ARG A 27 -2.34 5.00 -6.35
CA ARG A 27 -3.04 5.18 -5.08
C ARG A 27 -4.15 4.14 -4.90
N THR A 28 -5.00 3.92 -5.90
CA THR A 28 -6.05 2.88 -5.86
C THR A 28 -5.46 1.49 -5.65
N ILE A 29 -4.36 1.16 -6.33
CA ILE A 29 -3.64 -0.10 -6.12
C ILE A 29 -3.19 -0.22 -4.65
N LEU A 30 -2.62 0.84 -4.09
CA LEU A 30 -2.14 0.82 -2.71
C LEU A 30 -3.30 0.62 -1.72
N VAL A 31 -4.45 1.28 -1.93
CA VAL A 31 -5.68 1.07 -1.13
C VAL A 31 -6.09 -0.40 -1.16
N LEU A 32 -6.15 -1.01 -2.35
CA LEU A 32 -6.53 -2.41 -2.48
C LEU A 32 -5.56 -3.33 -1.75
N LEU A 33 -4.25 -3.09 -1.85
CA LEU A 33 -3.26 -3.90 -1.12
C LEU A 33 -3.38 -3.73 0.40
N CYS A 34 -3.68 -2.52 0.89
CA CYS A 34 -3.92 -2.24 2.31
C CYS A 34 -5.18 -2.97 2.82
N ALA A 35 -6.30 -2.87 2.09
CA ALA A 35 -7.56 -3.51 2.43
C ALA A 35 -7.47 -5.05 2.50
N HIS A 36 -6.51 -5.64 1.78
CA HIS A 36 -6.26 -7.08 1.81
C HIS A 36 -5.32 -7.53 2.94
N ALA A 37 -4.84 -6.62 3.78
CA ALA A 37 -4.10 -6.89 5.02
C ALA A 37 -2.97 -7.93 4.86
N GLY A 38 -2.06 -7.68 3.91
CA GLY A 38 -0.90 -8.54 3.66
C GLY A 38 -1.21 -9.83 2.91
N ARG A 39 -2.48 -10.11 2.56
CA ARG A 39 -2.83 -11.23 1.68
C ARG A 39 -2.56 -10.87 0.21
N PRO A 40 -2.13 -11.84 -0.62
CA PRO A 40 -1.92 -11.61 -2.04
C PRO A 40 -3.23 -11.29 -2.76
N VAL A 41 -3.21 -10.21 -3.56
CA VAL A 41 -4.29 -9.78 -4.44
C VAL A 41 -3.93 -10.19 -5.88
N PRO A 42 -4.77 -10.98 -6.56
CA PRO A 42 -4.52 -11.38 -7.94
C PRO A 42 -4.37 -10.18 -8.89
N ALA A 43 -3.47 -10.29 -9.86
CA ALA A 43 -3.27 -9.25 -10.87
C ALA A 43 -4.56 -8.92 -11.64
N SER A 44 -5.37 -9.93 -11.94
CA SER A 44 -6.67 -9.78 -12.59
C SER A 44 -7.66 -8.97 -11.74
N THR A 45 -7.69 -9.19 -10.42
CA THR A 45 -8.51 -8.40 -9.49
C THR A 45 -8.04 -6.95 -9.46
N LEU A 46 -6.73 -6.72 -9.30
CA LEU A 46 -6.18 -5.35 -9.33
C LEU A 46 -6.50 -4.64 -10.65
N ILE A 47 -6.43 -5.36 -11.77
CA ILE A 47 -6.79 -4.84 -13.09
C ILE A 47 -8.28 -4.45 -13.13
N ALA A 48 -9.16 -5.33 -12.69
CA ALA A 48 -10.60 -5.11 -12.70
C ALA A 48 -10.99 -3.91 -11.82
N GLU A 49 -10.43 -3.81 -10.61
CA GLU A 49 -10.77 -2.72 -9.67
C GLU A 49 -10.19 -1.36 -10.11
N VAL A 50 -9.00 -1.34 -10.71
CA VAL A 50 -8.30 -0.07 -11.05
C VAL A 50 -8.73 0.51 -12.40
N TRP A 51 -9.18 -0.34 -13.33
CA TRP A 51 -9.58 0.09 -14.67
C TRP A 51 -11.04 -0.23 -15.02
N GLY A 52 -11.68 -1.20 -14.37
CA GLY A 52 -13.07 -1.57 -14.68
C GLY A 52 -13.27 -1.87 -16.17
N ALA A 53 -14.28 -1.24 -16.76
CA ALA A 53 -14.58 -1.32 -18.18
C ALA A 53 -13.56 -0.61 -19.08
N ASP A 54 -12.76 0.32 -18.52
CA ASP A 54 -11.77 1.12 -19.25
C ASP A 54 -10.36 0.47 -19.25
N ALA A 55 -10.32 -0.86 -19.14
CA ALA A 55 -9.09 -1.63 -19.18
C ALA A 55 -8.35 -1.45 -20.52
N PRO A 56 -7.07 -1.01 -20.51
CA PRO A 56 -6.25 -0.98 -21.72
C PRO A 56 -6.12 -2.37 -22.35
N ALA A 57 -5.95 -2.42 -23.68
CA ALA A 57 -5.70 -3.66 -24.41
C ALA A 57 -4.48 -4.46 -23.91
N LYS A 58 -3.52 -3.80 -23.24
CA LYS A 58 -2.34 -4.43 -22.61
C LYS A 58 -2.34 -4.20 -21.10
N THR A 59 -3.38 -4.66 -20.42
CA THR A 59 -3.65 -4.40 -19.00
C THR A 59 -2.55 -4.90 -18.07
N GLN A 60 -1.93 -6.04 -18.38
CA GLN A 60 -0.79 -6.56 -17.60
C GLN A 60 0.39 -5.58 -17.59
N ARG A 61 0.78 -5.05 -18.75
CA ARG A 61 1.86 -4.05 -18.85
C ARG A 61 1.50 -2.74 -18.16
N ALA A 62 0.22 -2.36 -18.20
CA ALA A 62 -0.27 -1.20 -17.49
C ALA A 62 -0.13 -1.38 -15.96
N LEU A 63 -0.50 -2.55 -15.44
CA LEU A 63 -0.32 -2.91 -14.03
C LEU A 63 1.14 -2.89 -13.61
N GLU A 64 2.03 -3.54 -14.38
CA GLU A 64 3.47 -3.54 -14.12
C GLU A 64 4.06 -2.12 -14.08
N SER A 65 3.62 -1.24 -14.99
CA SER A 65 4.04 0.16 -14.99
C SER A 65 3.56 0.91 -13.74
N GLN A 66 2.32 0.70 -13.30
CA GLN A 66 1.84 1.34 -12.06
C GLN A 66 2.57 0.78 -10.83
N MET A 67 2.83 -0.53 -10.78
CA MET A 67 3.61 -1.16 -9.71
C MET A 67 5.04 -0.63 -9.63
N TRP A 68 5.69 -0.44 -10.78
CA TRP A 68 7.02 0.17 -10.83
C TRP A 68 7.01 1.59 -10.28
N ARG A 69 6.04 2.42 -10.68
CA ARG A 69 5.89 3.80 -10.17
C ARG A 69 5.63 3.82 -8.66
N LEU A 70 4.75 2.93 -8.19
CA LEU A 70 4.40 2.81 -6.78
C LEU A 70 5.61 2.37 -5.94
N ARG A 71 6.35 1.35 -6.40
CA ARG A 71 7.61 0.93 -5.75
C ARG A 71 8.63 2.04 -5.72
N LYS A 72 8.82 2.78 -6.81
CA LYS A 72 9.76 3.90 -6.85
C LYS A 72 9.36 5.04 -5.91
N ALA A 73 8.05 5.29 -5.76
CA ALA A 73 7.53 6.30 -4.84
C ALA A 73 7.75 5.86 -3.39
N LEU A 74 7.37 4.63 -3.04
CA LEU A 74 7.41 4.11 -1.68
C LEU A 74 8.85 3.78 -1.24
N VAL A 75 9.65 3.16 -2.11
CA VAL A 75 10.96 2.58 -1.80
C VAL A 75 12.02 3.23 -2.70
N PRO A 76 12.73 4.26 -2.23
CA PRO A 76 13.94 4.73 -2.90
C PRO A 76 15.02 3.63 -2.92
N GLU A 77 16.04 3.81 -3.76
CA GLU A 77 17.19 2.91 -3.81
C GLU A 77 17.77 2.68 -2.40
N GLY A 78 17.97 1.40 -2.04
CA GLY A 78 18.57 1.00 -0.76
C GLY A 78 17.59 0.62 0.36
N PHE A 79 16.27 0.67 0.14
CA PHE A 79 15.26 0.25 1.11
C PHE A 79 14.63 -1.12 0.77
N PRO A 80 14.15 -1.89 1.77
CA PRO A 80 13.47 -3.16 1.52
C PRO A 80 12.18 -2.97 0.72
N ALA A 81 11.84 -3.98 -0.08
CA ALA A 81 10.67 -3.94 -0.95
C ALA A 81 9.37 -4.09 -0.15
N VAL A 82 8.55 -3.04 -0.10
CA VAL A 82 7.26 -3.05 0.61
C VAL A 82 6.12 -3.74 -0.16
N ILE A 83 6.27 -3.95 -1.47
CA ILE A 83 5.27 -4.65 -2.31
C ILE A 83 5.91 -5.91 -2.90
N ILE A 84 5.49 -7.06 -2.39
CA ILE A 84 5.99 -8.37 -2.79
C ILE A 84 5.20 -8.87 -4.00
N THR A 85 5.92 -9.36 -5.01
CA THR A 85 5.30 -10.09 -6.13
C THR A 85 5.40 -11.57 -5.85
N GLU A 86 4.28 -12.27 -5.90
CA GLU A 86 4.20 -13.70 -5.71
C GLU A 86 3.42 -14.36 -6.84
N ARG A 87 3.46 -15.70 -6.89
CA ARG A 87 2.70 -16.47 -7.87
C ARG A 87 1.19 -16.17 -7.83
N ALA A 88 0.66 -15.87 -6.64
CA ALA A 88 -0.76 -15.55 -6.44
C ALA A 88 -1.13 -14.09 -6.78
N GLY A 89 -0.15 -13.20 -7.01
CA GLY A 89 -0.38 -11.79 -7.28
C GLY A 89 0.54 -10.87 -6.49
N TYR A 90 0.00 -9.79 -5.94
CA TYR A 90 0.77 -8.77 -5.21
C TYR A 90 0.27 -8.64 -3.78
N ARG A 91 1.17 -8.51 -2.81
CA ARG A 91 0.81 -8.16 -1.44
C ARG A 91 1.64 -6.99 -0.92
N LEU A 92 1.11 -6.32 0.10
CA LEU A 92 1.89 -5.43 0.96
C LEU A 92 2.64 -6.28 1.99
N ASP A 93 3.91 -5.94 2.24
CA ASP A 93 4.69 -6.55 3.32
C ASP A 93 4.40 -5.80 4.63
N LEU A 94 3.67 -6.47 5.54
CA LEU A 94 3.29 -5.87 6.82
C LEU A 94 4.40 -5.92 7.87
N ASP A 95 5.47 -6.69 7.62
CA ASP A 95 6.66 -6.67 8.50
C ASP A 95 7.43 -5.35 8.32
N GLU A 96 7.35 -4.75 7.13
CA GLU A 96 8.03 -3.50 6.76
C GLU A 96 7.11 -2.27 6.78
N VAL A 97 5.78 -2.47 6.71
CA VAL A 97 4.77 -1.40 6.61
C VAL A 97 3.65 -1.57 7.63
N SER A 98 3.43 -0.54 8.45
CA SER A 98 2.22 -0.39 9.26
C SER A 98 1.13 0.34 8.47
N VAL A 99 -0.11 -0.11 8.59
CA VAL A 99 -1.28 0.45 7.89
C VAL A 99 -2.33 0.85 8.91
N ASP A 100 -2.80 2.09 8.85
CA ASP A 100 -3.75 2.66 9.82
C ASP A 100 -5.06 1.86 9.92
N SER A 101 -5.65 1.45 8.79
CA SER A 101 -6.86 0.60 8.82
C SER A 101 -6.65 -0.77 9.48
N ILE A 102 -5.49 -1.40 9.26
CA ILE A 102 -5.15 -2.69 9.86
C ILE A 102 -4.89 -2.51 11.37
N ASP A 103 -4.16 -1.47 11.73
CA ASP A 103 -3.84 -1.14 13.12
C ASP A 103 -5.12 -0.73 13.90
N PHE A 104 -6.07 -0.05 13.24
CA PHE A 104 -7.38 0.29 13.81
C PHE A 104 -8.24 -0.95 14.07
N ASP A 105 -8.32 -1.89 13.13
CA ASP A 105 -9.03 -3.16 13.34
C ASP A 105 -8.36 -4.00 14.45
N ALA A 106 -7.02 -3.98 14.50
CA ALA A 106 -6.25 -4.62 15.57
C ALA A 106 -6.39 -3.94 16.94
N ALA A 107 -6.80 -2.66 17.00
CA ALA A 107 -7.07 -1.97 18.26
C ALA A 107 -8.29 -2.54 19.02
N GLY A 108 -9.12 -3.38 18.38
CA GLY A 108 -10.09 -4.24 19.07
C GLY A 108 -9.46 -5.44 19.81
N VAL A 109 -8.21 -5.77 19.50
CA VAL A 109 -7.44 -6.91 20.01
C VAL A 109 -5.99 -6.49 20.36
N ALA A 110 -5.86 -5.55 21.30
CA ALA A 110 -4.68 -5.23 22.11
C ALA A 110 -3.27 -5.72 21.65
N ASN A 111 -2.42 -4.80 21.16
CA ASN A 111 -0.98 -4.70 21.49
C ASN A 111 -0.34 -3.40 20.94
N TRP A 112 -0.77 -2.22 21.39
CA TRP A 112 -0.36 -0.92 20.79
C TRP A 112 0.99 -0.34 21.30
N ALA A 113 1.86 -1.12 21.94
CA ALA A 113 2.97 -0.54 22.71
C ALA A 113 4.33 -0.37 22.00
N ILE A 114 4.51 -0.68 20.71
CA ILE A 114 5.90 -0.80 20.18
C ILE A 114 6.32 0.26 19.14
N HIS A 115 5.44 1.05 18.50
CA HIS A 115 5.93 1.94 17.43
C HIS A 115 5.41 3.39 17.33
N TRP A 116 4.40 3.80 18.07
CA TRP A 116 3.77 5.10 17.83
C TRP A 116 4.68 6.29 18.23
N PRO A 117 5.07 7.20 17.29
CA PRO A 117 5.61 8.49 17.66
C PRO A 117 4.43 9.42 17.98
N SER A 118 4.33 9.77 19.26
CA SER A 118 3.48 10.78 19.89
C SER A 118 2.83 11.80 18.95
N ILE A 119 1.61 11.51 18.49
CA ILE A 119 0.68 12.55 18.04
C ILE A 119 -0.31 12.80 19.18
N SER A 120 -0.06 13.90 19.87
CA SER A 120 -1.02 14.55 20.75
C SER A 120 -2.30 14.83 19.95
N ARG A 121 -3.41 14.21 20.35
CA ARG A 121 -4.74 14.68 19.93
C ARG A 121 -5.08 15.98 20.69
N PRO A 122 -5.73 16.96 20.04
CA PRO A 122 -6.36 18.07 20.76
C PRO A 122 -7.53 17.60 21.63
#